data_AF-A0A1A5X509-F1
#
_entry.id   AF-A0A1A5X509-F1
#
_cell.length_a   1.000
_cell.length_b   1.000
_cell.length_c   1.000
_cell.angle_alpha   90.00
_cell.angle_beta   90.00
_cell.angle_gamma   90.00
#
_symmetry.space_group_name_H-M   'P 1'
#
loop_
_entity.id
_entity.type
_entity.pdbx_description
1 polymer ?
#
loop_
_entity_poly.entity_id
_entity_poly.type
_entity_poly.pdbx_seq_one_letter_code
_entity_poly.pdbx_strand_id
1 'polypeptide(L)' 'MAPHLNGRYFVDDHEIPEPQAANRWFSYAQQHGIDVARAISVWEDAATLDGETSRATVAGCGIRIVPPEV' A
#
# COMPACT_ATOMS: atom_id res chain seq x y z
N MET A 1 -18.72 -5.03 -9.58
CA MET A 1 -18.10 -5.74 -8.44
C MET A 1 -16.67 -5.25 -8.38
N ALA A 2 -16.35 -4.35 -7.44
CA ALA A 2 -14.98 -3.90 -7.27
C ALA A 2 -14.19 -5.09 -6.71
N PRO A 3 -13.01 -5.45 -7.28
CA PRO A 3 -12.14 -6.38 -6.60
C PRO A 3 -11.68 -5.66 -5.34
N HIS A 4 -12.26 -6.04 -4.20
CA HIS A 4 -11.70 -5.66 -2.92
C HIS A 4 -10.31 -6.30 -2.90
N LEU A 5 -9.26 -5.47 -2.99
CA LEU A 5 -7.97 -5.86 -2.47
C LEU A 5 -8.25 -6.15 -0.99
N ASN A 6 -8.51 -7.42 -0.65
CA ASN A 6 -8.86 -7.88 0.70
C ASN A 6 -7.64 -7.80 1.65
N GLY A 7 -6.72 -6.87 1.39
CA GLY A 7 -5.63 -6.55 2.29
C GLY A 7 -6.15 -5.72 3.46
N ARG A 8 -5.58 -5.94 4.63
CA ARG A 8 -5.75 -5.06 5.79
C ARG A 8 -4.62 -4.05 5.83
N TYR A 9 -4.96 -2.78 5.99
CA TYR A 9 -4.01 -1.67 5.98
C TYR A 9 -3.94 -1.09 7.38
N PHE A 10 -2.74 -0.92 7.91
CA PHE A 10 -2.52 -0.37 9.24
C PHE A 10 -1.57 0.81 9.19
N VAL A 11 -1.83 1.82 10.00
CA VAL A 11 -0.85 2.88 10.30
C VAL A 11 -0.83 3.09 11.80
N ASP A 12 0.37 3.09 12.41
CA ASP A 12 0.53 3.21 13.85
C ASP A 12 -0.29 2.15 14.62
N ASP A 13 -0.31 0.91 14.10
CA ASP A 13 -1.12 -0.22 14.58
C ASP A 13 -2.65 0.00 14.55
N HIS A 14 -3.13 1.08 13.95
CA HIS A 14 -4.55 1.31 13.69
C HIS A 14 -4.95 0.85 12.29
N GLU A 15 -5.98 0.00 12.20
CA GLU A 15 -6.56 -0.39 10.91
C GLU A 15 -7.22 0.83 10.25
N ILE A 16 -6.86 1.07 9.00
CA ILE A 16 -7.39 2.16 8.19
C ILE A 16 -7.96 1.62 6.87
N PRO A 17 -8.96 2.30 6.28
CA PRO A 17 -9.47 1.91 4.98
C PRO A 17 -8.40 2.08 3.89
N GLU A 18 -8.41 1.18 2.90
CA GLU A 18 -7.56 1.23 1.70
C GLU A 18 -7.40 2.63 1.10
N PRO A 19 -8.47 3.42 0.81
CA PRO A 19 -8.32 4.75 0.23
C PRO A 19 -7.50 5.72 1.09
N GLN A 20 -7.54 5.58 2.43
CA GLN A 20 -6.75 6.40 3.32
C GLN A 20 -5.27 6.00 3.28
N ALA A 21 -4.99 4.70 3.23
CA ALA A 21 -3.63 4.17 3.09
C ALA A 21 -3.03 4.54 1.73
N ALA A 22 -3.80 4.35 0.64
CA ALA A 22 -3.43 4.73 -0.71
C ALA A 22 -3.09 6.23 -0.78
N ASN A 23 -3.93 7.12 -0.24
CA ASN A 23 -3.65 8.56 -0.22
C ASN A 23 -2.32 8.89 0.48
N ARG A 24 -2.02 8.22 1.60
CA ARG A 24 -0.72 8.42 2.29
C ARG A 24 0.45 7.93 1.45
N TRP A 25 0.34 6.75 0.85
CA TRP A 25 1.35 6.21 -0.03
C TRP A 25 1.61 7.12 -1.24
N PHE A 26 0.56 7.55 -1.94
CA PHE A 26 0.70 8.46 -3.09
C PHE A 26 1.28 9.82 -2.70
N SER A 27 0.92 10.35 -1.53
CA SER A 27 1.51 11.59 -1.02
C SER A 27 2.99 11.43 -0.73
N TYR A 28 3.39 10.32 -0.09
CA TYR A 28 4.80 10.00 0.17
C TYR A 28 5.57 9.80 -1.14
N ALA A 29 5.00 9.06 -2.08
CA ALA A 29 5.58 8.82 -3.39
C ALA A 29 5.88 10.13 -4.13
N GLN A 30 4.94 11.07 -4.17
CA GLN A 30 5.16 12.39 -4.78
C GLN A 30 6.27 13.18 -4.08
N GLN A 31 6.31 13.19 -2.74
CA GLN A 31 7.36 13.88 -1.97
C GLN A 31 8.76 13.28 -2.21
N HIS A 32 8.83 11.98 -2.48
CA HIS A 32 10.08 11.26 -2.77
C HIS A 32 10.44 11.20 -4.27
N GLY A 33 9.66 11.86 -5.14
CA GLY A 33 9.91 11.86 -6.58
C GLY A 33 9.63 10.52 -7.27
N ILE A 34 8.78 9.68 -6.68
CA ILE A 34 8.30 8.44 -7.29
C ILE A 34 7.16 8.79 -8.25
N ASP A 35 7.32 8.41 -9.52
CA ASP A 35 6.28 8.57 -10.54
C ASP A 35 4.96 7.93 -10.11
N VAL A 36 3.84 8.57 -10.44
CA VAL A 36 2.50 8.09 -10.10
C VAL A 36 2.25 6.67 -10.65
N ALA A 37 2.71 6.38 -11.87
CA ALA A 37 2.59 5.06 -12.47
C ALA A 37 3.34 4.00 -11.66
N ARG A 38 4.56 4.31 -11.22
CA ARG A 38 5.36 3.42 -10.38
C ARG A 38 4.74 3.25 -9.00
N ALA A 39 4.20 4.32 -8.42
CA ALA A 39 3.50 4.29 -7.15
C ALA A 39 2.27 3.37 -7.21
N ILE A 40 1.49 3.41 -8.29
CA ILE A 40 0.35 2.51 -8.51
C ILE A 40 0.85 1.07 -8.61
N SER A 41 1.87 0.79 -9.43
CA SER A 41 2.40 -0.57 -9.57
C SER A 41 2.91 -1.15 -8.24
N VAL A 42 3.64 -0.35 -7.45
CA VAL A 42 4.10 -0.74 -6.11
C VAL A 42 2.91 -0.98 -5.17
N TRP A 43 1.87 -0.14 -5.24
CA TRP A 43 0.68 -0.29 -4.41
C TRP A 43 -0.09 -1.58 -4.71
N GLU A 44 -0.34 -1.85 -6.00
CA GLU A 44 -1.03 -3.06 -6.46
C GLU A 44 -0.22 -4.32 -6.10
N ASP A 45 1.09 -4.29 -6.36
CA ASP A 45 2.00 -5.39 -6.03
C ASP A 45 2.05 -5.63 -4.51
N ALA A 46 2.12 -4.56 -3.70
CA ALA A 46 2.15 -4.65 -2.25
C ALA A 46 0.86 -5.25 -1.65
N ALA A 47 -0.27 -5.16 -2.35
CA ALA A 47 -1.52 -5.79 -1.93
C ALA A 47 -1.56 -7.31 -2.24
N THR A 48 -0.57 -7.83 -2.96
CA THR A 48 -0.41 -9.26 -3.23
C THR A 48 0.49 -9.94 -2.18
N LEU A 49 0.44 -11.27 -2.15
CA LEU A 49 1.32 -12.08 -1.30
C LEU A 49 2.79 -11.98 -1.74
N ASP A 50 3.05 -11.90 -3.06
CA ASP A 50 4.41 -11.90 -3.64
C ASP A 50 5.11 -10.53 -3.54
N GLY A 51 4.35 -9.44 -3.40
CA GLY A 51 4.87 -8.08 -3.34
C GLY A 51 5.52 -7.67 -2.01
N GLU A 52 6.33 -8.54 -1.41
CA GLU A 52 7.07 -8.25 -0.17
C GLU A 52 7.95 -7.00 -0.32
N THR A 53 8.66 -6.88 -1.45
CA THR A 53 9.53 -5.72 -1.74
C THR A 53 8.72 -4.42 -1.81
N SER A 54 7.56 -4.49 -2.46
CA SER A 54 6.66 -3.35 -2.58
C SER A 54 6.04 -2.98 -1.23
N ARG A 55 5.65 -3.96 -0.41
CA ARG A 55 5.21 -3.75 0.97
C ARG A 55 6.28 -3.10 1.83
N ALA A 56 7.55 -3.51 1.70
CA ALA A 56 8.65 -2.88 2.40
C ALA A 56 8.85 -1.41 2.00
N THR A 57 8.63 -1.09 0.71
CA THR A 57 8.67 0.30 0.23
C THR A 57 7.55 1.13 0.83
N VAL A 58 6.32 0.60 0.82
CA VAL A 58 5.14 1.23 1.43
C VAL A 58 5.29 1.36 2.96
N ALA A 59 5.94 0.40 3.62
CA ALA A 59 6.26 0.48 5.05
C ALA A 59 7.18 1.65 5.39
N GLY A 60 7.98 2.15 4.44
CA GLY A 60 8.78 3.36 4.62
C GLY A 60 7.95 4.62 4.92
N CYS A 61 6.68 4.66 4.53
CA CYS A 61 5.76 5.77 4.88
C CYS A 61 4.90 5.49 6.13
N GLY A 62 5.22 4.42 6.87
CA GLY A 62 4.51 4.02 8.10
C GLY A 62 3.23 3.22 7.85
N ILE A 63 3.01 2.74 6.62
CA ILE A 63 1.85 1.91 6.26
C ILE A 63 2.26 0.44 6.28
N ARG A 64 1.57 -0.36 7.09
CA ARG A 64 1.69 -1.83 7.07
C ARG A 64 0.54 -2.41 6.24
N ILE A 65 0.88 -3.09 5.15
CA ILE A 65 -0.07 -3.84 4.33
C ILE A 65 0.01 -5.31 4.72
N VAL A 66 -1.12 -5.87 5.12
CA VAL A 66 -1.30 -7.30 5.36
C VAL A 66 -2.15 -7.85 4.21
N PRO A 67 -1.55 -8.56 3.23
CA PRO A 67 -2.32 -9.19 2.16
C PRO A 67 -3.28 -10.24 2.76
N PRO A 68 -4.42 -10.53 2.09
CA PRO A 68 -5.33 -11.56 2.56
C PRO A 68 -4.61 -12.92 2.59
N GLU A 69 -4.74 -13.64 3.71
CA GLU A 69 -4.39 -15.05 3.76
C GLU A 69 -5.35 -15.81 2.84
N VAL A 70 -4.79 -16.56 1.89
CA VAL A 70 -5.55 -17.42 0.96
C VAL A 70 -6.24 -18.57 1.68
#